data_AF-A0A6A6L7Q2-F1
#
_entry.id   AF-A0A6A6L7Q2-F1
#
_cell.length_a   1.000
_cell.length_b   1.000
_cell.length_c   1.000
_cell.angle_alpha   90.00
_cell.angle_beta   90.00
_cell.angle_gamma   90.00
#
_symmetry.space_group_name_H-M   'P 1'
#
loop_
_entity.id
_entity.type
_entity.pdbx_description
1 polymer ?
#
loop_
_entity_poly.entity_id
_entity_poly.type
_entity_poly.pdbx_seq_one_letter_code
_entity_poly.pdbx_strand_id
1 'polypeptide(L)'
;MLRRKFYPAATKFLLQAIEKWDGDDQDLAQVYNALGVNYVRDGKLDKGIAQFETAVKLQPGYVTAWNNLGDAYEKKRFEICPQGI
;
A
#
# COMPACT_ATOMS: atom_id res chain seq x y z
N MET A 1 10.99 11.92 12.29
CA MET A 1 11.06 12.80 11.11
C MET A 1 11.94 12.27 9.96
N LEU A 2 12.91 11.38 10.20
CA LEU A 2 13.81 10.88 9.14
C LEU A 2 13.10 10.06 8.04
N ARG A 3 12.20 9.13 8.41
CA ARG A 3 11.53 8.22 7.45
C ARG A 3 10.63 8.93 6.43
N ARG A 4 10.02 10.05 6.81
CA ARG A 4 9.14 10.84 5.91
C ARG A 4 9.85 11.36 4.67
N LYS A 5 11.15 11.64 4.78
CA LYS A 5 11.97 12.07 3.62
C LYS A 5 12.25 10.94 2.63
N PHE A 6 12.16 9.67 3.04
CA PHE A 6 12.49 8.52 2.20
C PHE A 6 11.28 7.93 1.47
N TYR A 7 10.04 8.19 1.92
CA TYR A 7 8.85 7.66 1.23
C TYR A 7 8.70 8.14 -0.22
N PRO A 8 9.02 9.39 -0.60
CA PRO A 8 9.02 9.79 -2.00
C PRO A 8 10.04 9.04 -2.85
N ALA A 9 11.24 8.80 -2.31
CA ALA A 9 12.28 8.03 -3.00
C ALA A 9 11.84 6.57 -3.17
N ALA A 10 11.33 5.94 -2.12
CA ALA A 10 10.78 4.58 -2.18
C ALA A 10 9.60 4.49 -3.17
N THR A 11 8.69 5.47 -3.15
CA THR A 11 7.58 5.57 -4.12
C THR A 11 8.10 5.55 -5.55
N LYS A 12 9.13 6.37 -5.84
CA LYS A 12 9.73 6.43 -7.17
C LYS A 12 10.23 5.07 -7.61
N PHE A 13 11.02 4.38 -6.79
CA PHE A 13 11.59 3.09 -7.17
C PHE A 13 10.53 1.99 -7.29
N LEU A 14 9.49 2.00 -6.45
CA LEU A 14 8.38 1.05 -6.53
C LEU A 14 7.54 1.26 -7.80
N LEU A 15 7.28 2.52 -8.19
CA LEU A 15 6.60 2.81 -9.46
C LEU A 15 7.44 2.41 -10.67
N GLN A 16 8.76 2.65 -10.64
CA GLN A 16 9.66 2.18 -11.69
C GLN A 16 9.73 0.65 -11.76
N ALA A 17 9.64 -0.04 -10.61
CA ALA A 17 9.58 -1.50 -10.60
C ALA A 17 8.31 -2.01 -11.28
N ILE A 18 7.15 -1.39 -11.01
CA ILE A 18 5.88 -1.71 -11.68
C ILE A 18 5.98 -1.45 -13.19
N GLU A 19 6.53 -0.31 -13.60
CA GLU A 19 6.66 0.06 -15.02
C GLU A 19 7.57 -0.89 -15.80
N LYS A 20 8.65 -1.35 -15.17
CA LYS A 20 9.66 -2.20 -15.81
C LYS A 20 9.37 -3.70 -15.67
N TRP A 21 8.35 -4.06 -14.90
CA TRP A 21 8.05 -5.45 -14.63
C TRP A 21 7.59 -6.18 -15.90
N ASP A 22 8.26 -7.27 -16.22
CA ASP A 22 7.95 -8.15 -17.36
C ASP A 22 7.70 -9.62 -16.94
N GLY A 23 7.58 -9.87 -15.63
CA GLY A 23 7.33 -11.19 -15.04
C GLY A 23 5.85 -11.46 -14.71
N ASP A 24 5.61 -12.37 -13.76
CA ASP A 24 4.27 -12.81 -13.36
C ASP A 24 3.50 -11.77 -12.50
N ASP A 25 2.18 -11.74 -12.64
CA ASP A 25 1.27 -10.88 -11.89
C ASP A 25 1.34 -11.11 -10.36
N GLN A 26 1.70 -12.32 -9.91
CA GLN A 26 1.84 -12.65 -8.49
C GLN A 26 2.98 -11.87 -7.81
N ASP A 27 4.11 -11.69 -8.49
CA ASP A 27 5.21 -10.88 -7.96
C ASP A 27 4.89 -9.39 -8.04
N LEU A 28 4.16 -8.98 -9.08
CA LEU A 28 3.66 -7.62 -9.21
C LEU A 28 2.74 -7.24 -8.03
N ALA A 29 1.93 -8.19 -7.53
CA ALA A 29 1.13 -8.01 -6.33
C ALA A 29 1.97 -7.63 -5.09
N GLN A 30 3.17 -8.19 -4.94
CA GLN A 30 4.08 -7.85 -3.85
C GLN A 30 4.58 -6.41 -3.95
N VAL A 31 4.86 -5.94 -5.16
CA VAL A 31 5.29 -4.55 -5.41
C VAL A 31 4.16 -3.57 -5.09
N TYR A 32 2.93 -3.85 -5.52
CA TYR A 32 1.75 -3.04 -5.15
C TYR A 32 1.52 -3.02 -3.65
N ASN A 33 1.66 -4.17 -2.96
CA ASN A 33 1.58 -4.20 -1.50
C ASN A 33 2.66 -3.33 -0.83
N ALA A 34 3.91 -3.40 -1.29
CA ALA A 34 4.99 -2.56 -0.77
C ALA A 34 4.73 -1.06 -1.00
N LEU A 35 4.17 -0.70 -2.17
CA LEU A 35 3.77 0.67 -2.49
C LEU A 35 2.62 1.14 -1.59
N GLY A 36 1.67 0.27 -1.30
CA GLY A 36 0.58 0.54 -0.37
C GLY A 36 1.09 0.87 1.03
N VAL A 37 1.97 0.03 1.58
CA VAL A 37 2.61 0.25 2.89
C VAL A 37 3.37 1.58 2.90
N ASN A 38 4.11 1.88 1.82
CA ASN A 38 4.85 3.11 1.70
C ASN A 38 3.95 4.36 1.74
N TYR A 39 2.81 4.34 1.04
CA TYR A 39 1.83 5.42 1.08
C TYR A 39 1.15 5.58 2.44
N VAL A 40 0.72 4.49 3.07
CA VAL A 40 0.12 4.55 4.42
C VAL A 40 1.09 5.15 5.43
N ARG A 41 2.37 4.78 5.34
CA ARG A 41 3.43 5.31 6.22
C ARG A 41 3.79 6.78 5.95
N ASP A 42 3.56 7.26 4.72
CA ASP A 42 3.67 8.68 4.36
C ASP A 42 2.45 9.52 4.80
N GLY A 43 1.39 8.87 5.29
CA GLY A 43 0.13 9.49 5.67
C GLY A 43 -0.86 9.66 4.51
N LYS A 44 -0.60 9.00 3.37
CA LYS A 44 -1.46 9.02 2.19
C LYS A 44 -2.33 7.77 2.19
N LEU A 45 -3.24 7.68 3.17
CA LEU A 45 -4.00 6.45 3.47
C LEU A 45 -4.80 5.94 2.26
N ASP A 46 -5.55 6.81 1.59
CA ASP A 46 -6.36 6.43 0.41
C ASP A 46 -5.52 5.88 -0.74
N LYS A 47 -4.33 6.47 -0.99
CA LYS A 47 -3.41 5.94 -2.01
C LYS A 47 -2.91 4.56 -1.62
N GLY A 48 -2.66 4.34 -0.32
CA GLY A 48 -2.28 3.04 0.22
C GLY A 48 -3.34 1.97 -0.03
N ILE A 49 -4.59 2.27 0.33
CA ILE A 49 -5.76 1.39 0.12
C ILE A 49 -5.86 0.99 -1.36
N ALA A 50 -5.77 1.94 -2.29
CA ALA A 50 -5.86 1.65 -3.71
C ALA A 50 -4.77 0.67 -4.19
N GLN A 51 -3.55 0.72 -3.63
CA GLN A 51 -2.51 -0.24 -4.02
C GLN A 51 -2.72 -1.62 -3.40
N PHE A 52 -3.20 -1.69 -2.17
CA PHE A 52 -3.56 -2.96 -1.55
C PHE A 52 -4.71 -3.65 -2.30
N GLU A 53 -5.70 -2.89 -2.77
CA GLU A 53 -6.78 -3.41 -3.63
C GLU A 53 -6.24 -3.98 -4.94
N THR A 54 -5.26 -3.34 -5.57
CA THR A 54 -4.59 -3.90 -6.75
C THR A 54 -3.83 -5.18 -6.40
N ALA A 55 -3.11 -5.22 -5.28
CA ALA A 55 -2.36 -6.41 -4.86
C ALA A 55 -3.28 -7.63 -4.64
N VAL A 56 -4.43 -7.46 -3.98
CA VAL A 56 -5.38 -8.57 -3.77
C VAL A 56 -6.11 -8.99 -5.05
N LYS A 57 -6.25 -8.10 -6.04
CA LYS A 57 -6.79 -8.45 -7.36
C LYS A 57 -5.81 -9.29 -8.18
N LEU A 58 -4.53 -8.92 -8.15
CA LEU A 58 -3.46 -9.65 -8.85
C LEU A 58 -3.18 -11.00 -8.20
N GLN A 59 -3.19 -11.06 -6.87
CA GLN A 59 -2.97 -12.29 -6.13
C GLN A 59 -4.02 -12.46 -5.01
N PRO A 60 -5.20 -13.05 -5.32
CA PRO A 60 -6.27 -13.25 -4.34
C PRO A 60 -5.86 -14.07 -3.10
N GLY A 61 -4.84 -14.92 -3.22
CA GLY A 61 -4.27 -15.70 -2.11
C GLY A 61 -3.23 -14.96 -1.27
N TYR A 62 -2.93 -13.68 -1.55
CA TYR A 62 -1.88 -12.94 -0.86
C TYR A 62 -2.34 -12.42 0.50
N VAL A 63 -2.23 -13.28 1.52
CA VAL A 63 -2.69 -13.01 2.89
C VAL A 63 -2.15 -11.68 3.45
N THR A 64 -0.89 -11.36 3.19
CA THR A 64 -0.29 -10.10 3.66
C THR A 64 -0.97 -8.87 3.09
N ALA A 65 -1.35 -8.89 1.81
CA ALA A 65 -2.07 -7.77 1.18
C ALA A 65 -3.48 -7.60 1.75
N TRP A 66 -4.18 -8.71 2.02
CA TRP A 66 -5.48 -8.68 2.70
C TRP A 66 -5.39 -8.09 4.11
N ASN A 67 -4.40 -8.52 4.90
CA ASN A 67 -4.19 -7.96 6.25
C ASN A 67 -3.92 -6.46 6.19
N ASN A 68 -3.03 -6.02 5.29
CA ASN A 68 -2.72 -4.60 5.12
C ASN A 68 -3.93 -3.77 4.63
N LEU A 69 -4.78 -4.34 3.78
CA LEU A 69 -6.02 -3.70 3.33
C LEU A 69 -7.00 -3.51 4.49
N GLY A 70 -7.15 -4.54 5.34
CA GLY A 70 -7.97 -4.49 6.55
C GLY A 70 -7.51 -3.39 7.50
N ASP A 71 -6.22 -3.39 7.84
CA ASP A 71 -5.61 -2.38 8.72
C ASP A 71 -5.80 -0.95 8.16
N ALA A 72 -5.68 -0.79 6.84
CA ALA A 72 -5.86 0.50 6.19
C ALA A 72 -7.31 1.00 6.25
N TYR A 73 -8.29 0.11 6.05
CA TYR A 73 -9.71 0.45 6.18
C TYR A 73 -10.09 0.75 7.63
N GLU A 74 -9.56 0.00 8.60
CA GLU A 74 -9.77 0.29 10.02
C GLU A 74 -9.23 1.68 10.38
N LYS A 75 -8.01 2.00 9.94
CA LYS A 75 -7.42 3.32 10.13
C LYS A 75 -8.25 4.44 9.49
N LYS A 76 -8.80 4.21 8.29
CA LYS A 76 -9.64 5.20 7.59
C LYS A 76 -10.93 5.48 8.35
N ARG A 77 -11.53 4.46 8.94
CA ARG A 77 -12.68 4.61 9.84
C ARG A 77 -12.35 5.52 11.04
N PHE A 78 -11.16 5.36 11.63
CA PHE A 78 -10.71 6.20 12.75
C PHE A 78 -10.35 7.65 12.34
N GLU A 79 -9.90 7.89 11.11
CA GLU A 79 -9.69 9.26 10.61
C GLU A 79 -11.01 10.03 10.43
N ILE A 80 -12.08 9.34 10.07
CA ILE A 80 -13.41 9.95 9.84
C ILE A 80 -14.14 10.22 11.17
N CYS A 81 -13.84 9.47 12.23
CA CYS A 81 -14.36 9.69 13.58
C CYS A 81 -13.20 10.01 14.55
N PRO A 82 -12.77 11.28 14.69
CA PRO A 82 -11.80 11.67 15.70
C PRO A 82 -12.47 11.59 17.09
N GLN A 83 -12.44 10.39 17.67
CA GLN A 83 -12.88 9.99 19.03
C GLN A 83 -14.34 10.29 19.39
N GLY A 84 -15.10 9.23 19.63
CA GLY A 84 -16.09 9.24 20.70
C GLY A 84 -15.55 8.39 21.84
N ILE A 85 -14.75 9.00 22.73
CA ILE A 85 -14.62 8.83 24.20
C ILE A 85 -13.96 10.12 24.69
#